data_AF-A0A921HHD1-F1
#
_entry.id   AF-A0A921HHD1-F1
#
_cell.length_a   1.000
_cell.length_b   1.000
_cell.length_c   1.000
_cell.angle_alpha   90.00
_cell.angle_beta   90.00
_cell.angle_gamma   90.00
#
_symmetry.space_group_name_H-M   'P 1'
#
loop_
_entity.id
_entity.type
_entity.pdbx_description
1 polymer ?
#
loop_
_entity_poly.entity_id
_entity_poly.type
_entity_poly.pdbx_seq_one_letter_code
_entity_poly.pdbx_strand_id
1 'polypeptide(L)'
;TNPATVDLNFERALHWVMVGAQPTDTVRNILSREGVYMKKHLLGGVAKGAFDEAQAEAKFNAWKENKQSGLAALKAKEEEAKKAEAKARLEAEKKVNEEIAKKVAEKKAAEAAAKAEAEAAANAEEAPAAEEAPAEA
;
A
#
# COMPACT_ATOMS: atom_id res chain seq x y z
N THR A 1 -0.22 8.59 8.96
CA THR A 1 0.72 8.93 7.87
C THR A 1 1.96 8.08 8.01
N ASN A 2 2.62 7.74 6.91
CA ASN A 2 3.94 7.12 6.94
C ASN A 2 4.92 8.12 6.30
N PRO A 3 5.94 8.59 7.04
CA PRO A 3 6.23 8.35 8.45
C PRO A 3 5.15 8.90 9.41
N ALA A 4 5.07 8.32 10.61
CA ALA A 4 4.15 8.73 11.66
C ALA A 4 4.42 10.16 12.13
N THR A 5 3.35 10.92 12.36
CA THR A 5 3.41 12.27 12.94
C THR A 5 3.52 12.16 14.46
N VAL A 6 4.50 12.85 15.04
CA VAL A 6 4.69 12.95 16.49
C VAL A 6 4.67 14.43 16.85
N ASP A 7 3.84 14.81 17.82
CA ASP A 7 3.86 16.14 18.42
C ASP A 7 4.40 16.02 19.84
N LEU A 8 5.48 16.75 20.14
CA LEU A 8 6.22 16.64 21.38
C LEU A 8 6.72 18.03 21.80
N ASN A 9 6.49 18.39 23.06
CA ASN A 9 7.18 19.53 23.66
C ASN A 9 8.65 19.18 23.94
N PHE A 10 9.52 19.57 23.01
CA PHE A 10 10.93 19.22 23.00
C PHE A 10 11.68 19.66 24.27
N GLU A 11 11.51 20.91 24.68
CA GLU A 11 12.20 21.48 25.85
C GLU A 11 11.78 20.80 27.14
N ARG A 12 10.46 20.55 27.29
CA ARG A 12 9.94 19.89 28.49
C ARG A 12 10.38 18.42 28.57
N ALA A 13 10.41 17.72 27.44
CA ALA A 13 10.92 16.36 27.37
C ALA A 13 12.42 16.30 27.71
N LEU A 14 13.21 17.26 27.19
CA LEU A 14 14.63 17.36 27.51
C LEU A 14 14.86 17.60 29.01
N HIS A 15 14.12 18.52 29.61
CA HIS A 15 14.19 18.80 31.05
C HIS A 15 13.97 17.53 31.88
N TRP A 16 12.89 16.78 31.62
CA TRP A 16 12.59 15.55 32.36
C TRP A 16 13.68 14.49 32.21
N VAL A 17 14.21 14.32 31.01
CA VAL A 17 15.30 13.37 30.75
C VAL A 17 16.62 13.82 31.41
N MET A 18 16.83 15.12 31.59
CA MET A 18 17.99 15.66 32.33
C MET A 18 17.89 15.43 33.83
N VAL A 19 16.70 15.58 34.43
CA VAL A 19 16.49 15.34 35.87
C VAL A 19 16.36 13.84 36.23
N GLY A 20 16.60 12.94 35.27
CA GLY A 20 16.70 11.51 35.51
C GLY A 20 15.45 10.67 35.18
N ALA A 21 14.51 11.20 34.40
CA ALA A 21 13.38 10.41 33.95
C ALA A 21 13.84 9.12 33.23
N GLN A 22 13.19 8.01 33.55
CA GLN A 22 13.40 6.69 32.94
C GLN A 22 12.28 6.39 31.96
N PRO A 23 12.40 6.77 30.67
CA PRO A 23 11.41 6.41 29.67
C PRO A 23 11.48 4.91 29.38
N THR A 24 10.30 4.32 29.19
CA THR A 24 10.11 2.98 28.61
C THR A 24 10.69 2.91 27.19
N ASP A 25 10.95 1.71 26.68
CA ASP A 25 11.68 1.52 25.42
C ASP A 25 11.05 2.23 24.21
N THR A 26 9.73 2.12 24.04
CA THR A 26 9.01 2.80 22.96
C THR A 26 9.14 4.33 23.05
N VAL A 27 8.99 4.89 24.26
CA VAL A 27 9.13 6.33 24.51
C VAL A 27 10.57 6.78 24.29
N ARG A 28 11.56 5.99 24.75
CA ARG A 28 12.98 6.27 24.48
C ARG A 28 13.25 6.33 22.98
N ASN A 29 12.66 5.42 22.21
CA ASN A 29 12.83 5.38 20.76
C ASN A 29 12.22 6.62 20.10
N ILE A 30 11.02 7.06 20.53
CA ILE A 30 10.41 8.31 20.07
C ILE A 30 11.30 9.52 20.41
N LEU A 31 11.71 9.65 21.67
CA LEU A 31 12.57 10.76 22.12
C LEU A 31 13.93 10.79 21.41
N SER A 32 14.47 9.63 21.05
CA SER A 32 15.72 9.51 20.29
C SER A 32 15.53 9.94 18.84
N ARG A 33 14.40 9.57 18.22
CA ARG A 33 14.05 9.95 16.85
C ARG A 33 13.80 11.46 16.72
N GLU A 34 13.12 12.05 17.69
CA GLU A 34 12.86 13.50 17.74
C GLU A 34 14.10 14.32 18.13
N GLY A 35 15.15 13.66 18.65
CA GLY A 35 16.45 14.28 18.92
C GLY A 35 16.67 14.79 20.34
N VAL A 36 15.75 14.52 21.27
CA VAL A 36 15.88 14.89 22.69
C VAL A 36 17.14 14.27 23.29
N TYR A 37 17.40 12.99 23.01
CA TYR A 37 18.61 12.32 23.47
C TYR A 37 19.89 12.83 22.81
N MET A 38 19.83 13.26 21.54
CA MET A 38 20.97 13.87 20.85
C MET A 38 21.33 15.20 21.52
N LYS A 39 20.35 16.06 21.78
CA LYS A 39 20.57 17.33 22.48
C LYS A 39 21.09 17.11 23.91
N LYS A 40 20.56 16.11 24.64
CA LYS A 40 21.08 15.72 25.96
C LYS A 40 22.55 15.32 25.90
N HIS A 41 22.94 14.50 24.93
CA HIS A 41 24.32 14.07 24.77
C HIS A 41 25.26 15.25 24.50
N LEU A 42 24.85 16.16 23.62
CA LEU A 42 25.62 17.35 23.28
C LEU A 42 25.79 18.29 24.48
N LEU A 43 24.72 18.55 25.24
CA LEU A 43 24.78 19.35 26.46
C LEU A 43 25.64 18.69 27.55
N GLY A 44 25.64 17.35 27.62
CA GLY A 44 26.58 16.61 28.47
C GLY A 44 28.05 16.79 28.06
N GLY A 45 28.33 17.00 26.78
CA GLY A 45 29.66 17.38 26.28
C GLY A 45 30.05 18.80 26.68
N VAL A 46 29.11 19.74 26.60
CA VAL A 46 29.31 21.14 27.06
C VAL A 46 29.59 21.19 28.56
N ALA A 47 28.79 20.50 29.37
CA ALA A 47 28.98 20.46 30.82
C ALA A 47 30.33 19.86 31.23
N LYS A 48 30.92 19.01 30.38
CA LYS A 48 32.25 18.42 30.56
C LYS A 48 33.38 19.25 29.92
N GLY A 49 33.07 20.37 29.29
CA GLY A 49 34.04 21.25 28.63
C GLY A 49 34.61 20.70 27.31
N ALA A 50 33.96 19.73 26.68
CA ALA A 50 34.45 19.14 25.42
C ALA A 50 34.28 20.07 24.21
N PHE A 51 33.29 20.97 24.25
CA PHE A 51 32.98 21.98 23.25
C PHE A 51 32.01 23.01 23.86
N ASP A 52 31.86 24.17 23.21
CA ASP A 52 30.93 25.22 23.66
C ASP A 52 29.47 24.96 23.23
N GLU A 53 28.54 25.74 23.78
CA GLU A 53 27.10 25.64 23.45
C GLU A 53 26.79 25.91 21.99
N ALA A 54 27.55 26.78 21.33
CA ALA A 54 27.35 27.11 19.92
C ALA A 54 27.73 25.94 19.01
N GLN A 55 28.84 25.26 19.30
CA GLN A 55 29.27 24.03 18.65
C GLN A 55 28.28 22.89 18.89
N ALA A 56 27.69 22.82 20.09
CA ALA A 56 26.62 21.88 20.40
C ALA A 56 25.38 22.12 19.53
N GLU A 57 24.94 23.37 19.40
CA GLU A 57 23.79 23.73 18.56
C GLU A 57 24.07 23.48 17.07
N ALA A 58 25.27 23.82 16.59
CA ALA A 58 25.67 23.55 15.21
C ALA A 58 25.63 22.05 14.88
N LYS A 59 26.17 21.20 15.76
CA LYS A 59 26.11 19.73 15.62
C LYS A 59 24.67 19.22 15.65
N PHE A 60 23.82 19.80 16.50
CA PHE A 60 22.42 19.40 16.60
C PHE A 60 21.64 19.76 15.34
N ASN A 61 21.87 20.95 14.77
CA ASN A 61 21.24 21.38 13.53
C ASN A 61 21.69 20.54 12.34
N ALA A 62 22.99 20.26 12.21
CA ALA A 62 23.51 19.35 11.18
C ALA A 62 22.89 17.94 11.29
N TRP A 63 22.70 17.45 12.53
CA TRP A 63 22.02 16.17 12.76
C TRP A 63 20.55 16.22 12.34
N LYS A 64 19.82 17.30 12.65
CA LYS A 64 18.42 17.49 12.22
C LYS A 64 18.30 17.48 10.70
N GLU A 65 19.17 18.21 10.01
CA GLU A 65 19.18 18.26 8.54
C GLU A 65 19.40 16.88 7.93
N ASN A 66 20.35 16.10 8.46
CA ASN A 66 20.58 14.72 8.02
C ASN A 66 19.37 13.81 8.31
N LYS A 67 18.65 14.03 9.41
CA LYS A 67 17.40 13.29 9.66
C LYS A 67 16.27 13.69 8.74
N GLN A 68 16.12 14.97 8.45
CA GLN A 68 15.10 15.44 7.51
C GLN A 68 15.36 14.90 6.09
N SER A 69 16.62 14.87 5.64
CA SER A 69 16.97 14.29 4.34
C SER A 69 16.71 12.77 4.30
N GLY A 70 17.07 12.03 5.36
CA GLY A 70 16.77 10.61 5.48
C GLY A 70 15.26 10.31 5.47
N LEU A 71 14.45 11.13 6.15
CA LEU A 71 12.99 11.00 6.14
C LEU A 71 12.39 11.31 4.76
N ALA A 72 12.91 12.32 4.06
CA ALA A 72 12.48 12.62 2.69
C ALA A 72 12.78 11.45 1.73
N ALA A 73 13.96 10.82 1.86
CA ALA A 73 14.31 9.64 1.07
C ALA A 73 13.40 8.43 1.36
N LEU A 74 13.02 8.21 2.63
CA LEU A 74 12.07 7.15 3.00
C LEU A 74 10.68 7.40 2.41
N LYS A 75 10.18 8.64 2.49
CA LYS A 75 8.90 9.02 1.86
C LYS A 75 8.93 8.76 0.35
N ALA A 76 10.00 9.16 -0.33
CA ALA A 76 10.14 8.93 -1.77
C ALA A 76 10.11 7.43 -2.14
N LYS A 77 10.84 6.59 -1.38
CA LYS A 77 10.84 5.14 -1.57
C LYS A 77 9.47 4.51 -1.34
N GLU A 78 8.75 4.97 -0.33
CA GLU A 78 7.42 4.43 -0.05
C GLU A 78 6.39 4.80 -1.12
N GLU A 79 6.44 6.04 -1.62
CA GLU A 79 5.59 6.47 -2.73
C GLU A 79 5.90 5.70 -4.03
N GLU A 80 7.17 5.42 -4.30
CA GLU A 80 7.57 4.56 -5.42
C GLU A 80 7.07 3.12 -5.25
N ALA A 81 7.22 2.54 -4.04
CA ALA A 81 6.72 1.21 -3.74
C ALA A 81 5.19 1.10 -3.90
N LYS A 82 4.43 2.10 -3.42
CA LYS A 82 2.97 2.16 -3.61
C LYS A 82 2.57 2.23 -5.08
N LYS A 83 3.28 3.03 -5.89
CA LYS A 83 3.04 3.10 -7.34
C LYS A 83 3.36 1.78 -8.04
N ALA A 84 4.44 1.12 -7.65
CA ALA A 84 4.82 -0.18 -8.20
C ALA A 84 3.79 -1.26 -7.84
N GLU A 85 3.34 -1.30 -6.57
CA GLU A 85 2.30 -2.23 -6.11
C GLU A 85 0.97 -1.98 -6.83
N ALA A 86 0.56 -0.72 -6.97
CA ALA A 86 -0.67 -0.36 -7.70
C ALA A 86 -0.60 -0.79 -9.17
N LYS A 87 0.54 -0.59 -9.83
CA LYS A 87 0.74 -1.04 -11.21
C LYS A 87 0.68 -2.57 -11.31
N ALA A 88 1.33 -3.29 -10.39
CA ALA A 88 1.30 -4.75 -10.35
C ALA A 88 -0.11 -5.29 -10.12
N ARG A 89 -0.90 -4.68 -9.22
CA ARG A 89 -2.31 -5.04 -9.03
C ARG A 89 -3.14 -4.82 -10.29
N LEU A 90 -2.99 -3.67 -10.94
CA LEU A 90 -3.74 -3.35 -12.17
C LEU A 90 -3.40 -4.34 -13.30
N GLU A 91 -2.13 -4.71 -13.46
CA GLU A 91 -1.71 -5.72 -14.44
C GLU A 91 -2.25 -7.12 -14.11
N ALA A 92 -2.30 -7.50 -12.83
CA ALA A 92 -2.90 -8.75 -12.39
C ALA A 92 -4.42 -8.77 -12.65
N GLU A 93 -5.12 -7.68 -12.33
CA GLU A 93 -6.56 -7.54 -12.56
C GLU A 93 -6.92 -7.60 -14.05
N LYS A 94 -6.11 -6.99 -14.92
CA LYS A 94 -6.30 -7.09 -16.38
C LYS A 94 -6.22 -8.52 -16.88
N LYS A 95 -5.20 -9.28 -16.47
CA LYS A 95 -5.05 -10.69 -16.86
C LYS A 95 -6.22 -11.53 -16.40
N VAL A 96 -6.65 -11.35 -15.15
CA VAL A 96 -7.82 -12.06 -14.60
C VAL A 96 -9.10 -11.70 -15.37
N ASN A 97 -9.30 -10.42 -15.70
CA ASN A 97 -10.48 -9.99 -16.44
C ASN A 97 -10.49 -10.53 -17.89
N GLU A 98 -9.35 -10.59 -18.56
CA GLU A 98 -9.21 -11.20 -19.89
C GLU A 98 -9.51 -12.70 -19.86
N GLU A 99 -9.04 -13.43 -18.84
CA GLU A 99 -9.35 -14.86 -18.68
C GLU A 99 -10.84 -15.10 -18.37
N ILE A 100 -11.45 -14.26 -17.53
CA ILE A 100 -12.89 -14.32 -17.24
C ILE A 100 -13.69 -14.04 -18.51
N ALA A 101 -13.31 -13.02 -19.30
CA ALA A 101 -13.99 -12.70 -20.55
C ALA A 101 -13.96 -13.86 -21.54
N LYS A 102 -12.82 -14.54 -21.70
CA LYS A 102 -12.70 -15.74 -22.54
C LYS A 102 -13.59 -16.88 -22.04
N LYS A 103 -13.55 -17.19 -20.73
CA LYS A 103 -14.40 -18.23 -20.14
C LYS A 103 -15.90 -17.93 -20.26
N VAL A 104 -16.29 -16.66 -20.14
CA VAL A 104 -17.69 -16.23 -20.32
C VAL A 104 -18.11 -16.36 -21.78
N ALA A 105 -17.25 -16.00 -22.74
CA ALA A 105 -17.52 -16.17 -24.16
C ALA A 105 -17.67 -17.66 -24.54
N GLU A 106 -16.79 -18.53 -24.05
CA GLU A 106 -16.87 -19.98 -24.26
C GLU A 106 -18.13 -20.58 -23.65
N LYS A 107 -18.50 -20.19 -22.41
CA LYS A 107 -19.76 -20.63 -21.80
C LYS A 107 -20.98 -20.18 -22.60
N LYS A 108 -21.03 -18.91 -23.03
CA LYS A 108 -22.15 -18.40 -23.83
C LYS A 108 -22.25 -19.09 -25.20
N ALA A 109 -21.12 -19.38 -25.84
CA ALA A 109 -21.10 -20.12 -27.10
C ALA A 109 -21.59 -21.57 -26.92
N ALA A 110 -21.16 -22.25 -25.85
CA ALA A 110 -21.61 -23.60 -25.52
C ALA A 110 -23.11 -23.64 -25.18
N GLU A 111 -23.62 -22.65 -24.44
CA GLU A 111 -25.05 -22.55 -24.10
C GLU A 111 -25.90 -22.26 -25.35
N ALA A 112 -25.43 -21.43 -26.28
CA ALA A 112 -26.10 -21.18 -27.54
C ALA A 112 -26.12 -22.42 -28.46
N ALA A 113 -25.01 -23.17 -28.51
CA ALA A 113 -24.95 -24.43 -29.26
C ALA A 113 -25.89 -25.49 -28.69
N ALA A 114 -25.91 -25.68 -27.37
CA ALA A 114 -26.81 -26.61 -26.70
C ALA A 114 -28.30 -26.23 -26.88
N LYS A 115 -28.61 -24.92 -26.89
CA LYS A 115 -29.96 -24.44 -27.15
C LYS A 115 -30.39 -24.68 -28.59
N ALA A 116 -29.50 -24.47 -29.57
CA ALA A 116 -29.77 -24.77 -30.97
C ALA A 116 -29.94 -26.27 -31.23
N GLU A 117 -29.17 -27.13 -30.54
CA GLU A 117 -29.32 -28.59 -30.62
C GLU A 117 -30.64 -29.06 -29.99
N ALA A 118 -31.05 -28.46 -28.86
CA ALA A 118 -32.34 -28.76 -28.24
C ALA A 118 -33.53 -28.29 -29.09
N GLU A 119 -33.42 -27.15 -29.77
CA GLU A 119 -34.46 -26.64 -30.68
C GLU A 119 -34.54 -27.49 -31.97
N ALA A 120 -33.38 -27.94 -32.48
CA ALA A 120 -33.33 -28.87 -33.61
C ALA A 120 -33.88 -30.26 -33.27
N ALA A 121 -33.62 -30.76 -32.05
CA ALA A 121 -34.19 -32.03 -31.58
C ALA A 121 -35.71 -31.93 -31.36
N ALA A 122 -36.21 -30.82 -30.80
CA ALA A 122 -37.64 -30.58 -30.64
C ALA A 122 -38.38 -30.48 -31.99
N ASN A 123 -37.76 -29.88 -33.01
CA ASN A 123 -38.34 -29.75 -34.35
C ASN A 123 -38.26 -31.05 -35.18
N ALA A 124 -37.38 -31.99 -34.81
CA ALA A 124 -37.26 -33.29 -35.46
C ALA A 124 -38.27 -34.33 -34.93
N GLU A 125 -38.85 -34.11 -33.75
CA GLU A 125 -39.87 -35.00 -33.17
C GLU A 125 -41.31 -34.68 -33.65
N GLU A 126 -41.50 -33.64 -34.48
CA GLU A 126 -42.80 -33.25 -35.05
C GLU A 126 -43.05 -33.78 -36.49
N ALA A 127 -42.20 -34.66 -37.03
CA ALA A 127 -42.45 -35.37 -38.29
C ALA A 127 -42.25 -36.88 -38.10
N PRO A 128 -43.34 -37.66 -37.94
CA PRO A 128 -44.11 -38.02 -39.14
C PRO A 128 -45.62 -38.25 -38.94
N ALA A 129 -46.45 -37.71 -39.85
CA ALA A 129 -47.72 -38.24 -40.40
C ALA A 129 -48.47 -37.04 -41.02
N ALA A 130 -48.96 -37.01 -42.27
CA ALA A 130 -49.33 -38.09 -43.17
C ALA A 130 -49.24 -37.60 -44.63
N GLU A 131 -48.77 -38.51 -45.47
CA GLU A 131 -48.99 -38.57 -46.92
C GLU A 131 -50.42 -39.06 -47.18
N GLU A 132 -51.23 -38.31 -47.92
CA GLU A 132 -51.97 -38.78 -49.13
C GLU A 132 -52.86 -37.67 -49.71
N ALA A 133 -52.64 -37.38 -51.00
CA ALA A 133 -53.55 -36.73 -51.94
C ALA A 133 -54.82 -37.62 -52.16
N PRO A 134 -55.93 -37.23 -52.86
CA PRO A 134 -55.94 -36.39 -54.08
C PRO A 134 -57.22 -35.52 -54.42
N ALA A 135 -57.03 -34.67 -55.44
CA ALA A 135 -57.89 -34.24 -56.58
C ALA A 135 -59.42 -33.94 -56.48
N GLU A 136 -59.81 -32.71 -56.89
CA GLU A 136 -60.75 -32.25 -57.97
C GLU A 136 -60.84 -30.70 -57.84
N ALA A 137 -60.91 -29.84 -58.88
CA ALA A 137 -61.36 -29.91 -60.27
C ALA A 137 -60.56 -28.94 -61.18
#